data_AF-A0A5Q4GJZ2-F1
#
_entry.id   AF-A0A5Q4GJZ2-F1
#
_cell.length_a   1.000
_cell.length_b   1.000
_cell.length_c   1.000
_cell.angle_alpha   90.00
_cell.angle_beta   90.00
_cell.angle_gamma   90.00
#
_symmetry.space_group_name_H-M   'P 1'
#
loop_
_entity.id
_entity.type
_entity.pdbx_description
1 polymer ?
#
loop_
_entity_poly.entity_id
_entity_poly.type
_entity_poly.pdbx_seq_one_letter_code
_entity_poly.pdbx_strand_id
1 'polypeptide(L)'
;ALIDSGADIAMLMQPVGNSTALTLLERGLSLIPVTDWNRGNNRIVFPYLQPGRLVPADYAPFFPGTQVPGMTQPVETLVTQLLLAGPAAARETVLGTQGPASFIPRALPLTDQAVERINVAIGTAEEIYPVLPQARALAPRLPRPPESLSPSPAASGLSLLAIALLIWMAWLLLRPLSDPGRDQ
;
A
#
# COMPACT_ATOMS: atom_id res chain seq x y z
N ALA A 1 -31.38 -19.05 -10.23
CA ALA A 1 -31.24 -17.78 -10.99
C ALA A 1 -30.04 -17.81 -11.93
N LEU A 2 -28.78 -17.74 -11.44
CA LEU A 2 -27.61 -17.77 -12.33
C LEU A 2 -27.54 -19.04 -13.19
N ILE A 3 -27.72 -20.21 -12.57
CA ILE A 3 -27.66 -21.51 -13.27
C ILE A 3 -28.84 -21.68 -14.23
N ASP A 4 -30.03 -21.24 -13.82
CA ASP A 4 -31.25 -21.36 -14.61
C ASP A 4 -31.37 -20.26 -15.70
N SER A 5 -30.40 -19.35 -15.79
CA SER A 5 -30.42 -18.23 -16.74
C SER A 5 -30.07 -18.62 -18.17
N GLY A 6 -29.47 -19.80 -18.36
CA GLY A 6 -28.90 -20.21 -19.64
C GLY A 6 -27.59 -19.50 -20.00
N ALA A 7 -27.00 -18.72 -19.08
CA ALA A 7 -25.69 -18.12 -19.29
C ALA A 7 -24.57 -19.16 -19.21
N ASP A 8 -23.69 -19.15 -20.22
CA ASP A 8 -22.51 -20.03 -20.26
C ASP A 8 -21.40 -19.58 -19.29
N ILE A 9 -21.32 -18.28 -19.02
CA ILE A 9 -20.28 -17.66 -18.19
C ILE A 9 -20.90 -16.61 -17.28
N ALA A 10 -20.49 -16.61 -16.02
CA ALA A 10 -20.78 -15.56 -15.06
C ALA A 10 -19.50 -14.94 -14.52
N MET A 11 -19.47 -13.60 -14.44
CA MET A 11 -18.38 -12.85 -13.83
C MET A 11 -18.81 -12.37 -12.44
N LEU A 12 -17.99 -12.66 -11.43
CA LEU A 12 -18.26 -12.32 -10.05
C LEU A 12 -17.06 -11.55 -9.47
N MET A 13 -17.32 -10.36 -8.93
CA MET A 13 -16.35 -9.62 -8.10
C MET A 13 -16.82 -9.70 -6.66
N GLN A 14 -16.34 -10.71 -5.94
CA GLN A 14 -16.77 -11.04 -4.59
C GLN A 14 -15.58 -11.50 -3.74
N PRO A 15 -15.62 -11.30 -2.41
CA PRO A 15 -14.59 -11.82 -1.53
C PRO A 15 -14.65 -13.35 -1.46
N VAL A 16 -13.51 -13.96 -1.12
CA VAL A 16 -13.43 -15.39 -0.81
C VAL A 16 -14.39 -15.72 0.34
N GLY A 17 -15.11 -16.84 0.24
CA GLY A 17 -16.12 -17.25 1.22
C GLY A 17 -17.51 -16.66 1.02
N ASN A 18 -17.76 -15.88 -0.04
CA ASN A 18 -19.11 -15.46 -0.37
C ASN A 18 -20.01 -16.67 -0.69
N SER A 19 -21.21 -16.72 -0.09
CA SER A 19 -22.15 -17.84 -0.24
C SER A 19 -22.52 -18.15 -1.70
N THR A 20 -22.60 -17.13 -2.56
CA THR A 20 -22.90 -17.32 -3.99
C THR A 20 -21.78 -18.11 -4.67
N ALA A 21 -20.53 -17.67 -4.50
CA ALA A 21 -19.37 -18.36 -5.07
C ALA A 21 -19.22 -19.78 -4.50
N LEU A 22 -19.43 -19.96 -3.19
CA LEU A 22 -19.38 -21.28 -2.56
C LEU A 22 -20.43 -22.23 -3.14
N THR A 23 -21.70 -21.82 -3.25
CA THR A 23 -22.76 -22.65 -3.84
C THR A 23 -22.49 -23.01 -5.30
N LEU A 24 -21.86 -22.11 -6.07
CA LEU A 24 -21.50 -22.40 -7.47
C LEU A 24 -20.37 -23.43 -7.55
N LEU A 25 -19.35 -23.29 -6.71
CA LEU A 25 -18.25 -24.26 -6.59
C LEU A 25 -18.74 -25.62 -6.10
N GLU A 26 -19.59 -25.68 -5.06
CA GLU A 26 -20.22 -26.91 -4.55
C GLU A 26 -20.96 -27.68 -5.64
N ARG A 27 -21.59 -26.98 -6.58
CA ARG A 27 -22.28 -27.56 -7.74
C ARG A 27 -21.34 -28.03 -8.85
N GLY A 28 -20.03 -27.92 -8.64
CA GLY A 28 -18.99 -28.38 -9.56
C GLY A 28 -18.68 -27.41 -10.69
N LEU A 29 -19.15 -26.15 -10.63
CA LEU A 29 -18.80 -25.15 -11.63
C LEU A 29 -17.32 -24.80 -11.52
N SER A 30 -16.66 -24.72 -12.67
CA SER A 30 -15.22 -24.49 -12.75
C SER A 30 -14.90 -23.00 -12.85
N LEU A 31 -13.83 -22.59 -12.19
CA LEU A 31 -13.30 -21.23 -12.32
C LEU A 31 -12.47 -21.11 -13.60
N ILE A 32 -12.68 -20.03 -14.35
CA ILE A 32 -11.96 -19.73 -15.59
C ILE A 32 -10.85 -18.72 -15.26
N PRO A 33 -9.57 -19.00 -15.59
CA PRO A 33 -8.48 -18.07 -15.32
C PRO A 33 -8.58 -16.83 -16.22
N VAL A 34 -8.20 -15.68 -15.67
CA VAL A 34 -7.98 -14.45 -16.42
C VAL A 34 -6.50 -14.38 -16.80
N THR A 35 -6.20 -14.72 -18.05
CA THR A 35 -4.85 -14.68 -18.60
C THR A 35 -4.59 -13.36 -19.34
N ASP A 36 -3.32 -13.03 -19.57
CA ASP A 36 -2.90 -11.89 -20.39
C ASP A 36 -3.41 -10.51 -19.94
N TRP A 37 -3.89 -10.34 -18.69
CA TRP A 37 -4.37 -9.05 -18.17
C TRP A 37 -3.35 -7.92 -18.34
N ASN A 38 -2.06 -8.25 -18.18
CA ASN A 38 -0.96 -7.32 -18.29
C ASN A 38 -0.60 -6.93 -19.73
N ARG A 39 -1.27 -7.49 -20.75
CA ARG A 39 -1.02 -7.15 -22.16
C ARG A 39 -1.68 -5.81 -22.50
N GLY A 40 -0.90 -4.89 -23.08
CA GLY A 40 -1.38 -3.57 -23.49
C GLY A 40 -1.53 -2.60 -22.33
N ASN A 41 -2.53 -1.70 -22.42
CA ASN A 41 -2.69 -0.57 -21.48
C ASN A 41 -3.67 -0.84 -20.32
N ASN A 42 -4.11 -2.09 -20.13
CA ASN A 42 -5.15 -2.42 -19.14
C ASN A 42 -4.80 -1.96 -17.72
N ARG A 43 -3.53 -2.08 -17.30
CA ARG A 43 -3.07 -1.62 -15.97
C ARG A 43 -3.13 -0.10 -15.80
N ILE A 44 -3.07 0.66 -16.90
CA ILE A 44 -3.14 2.12 -16.89
C ILE A 44 -4.61 2.55 -16.85
N VAL A 45 -5.45 1.90 -17.66
CA VAL A 45 -6.88 2.21 -17.75
C VAL A 45 -7.62 1.76 -16.49
N PHE A 46 -7.23 0.61 -15.92
CA PHE A 46 -7.87 -0.02 -14.76
C PHE A 46 -6.87 -0.29 -13.63
N PRO A 47 -6.31 0.76 -13.00
CA PRO A 47 -5.24 0.61 -12.00
C PRO A 47 -5.69 -0.07 -10.70
N TYR A 48 -7.01 -0.17 -10.46
CA TYR A 48 -7.58 -0.81 -9.28
C TYR A 48 -7.75 -2.33 -9.41
N LEU A 49 -7.64 -2.88 -10.63
CA LEU A 49 -7.67 -4.32 -10.90
C LEU A 49 -6.24 -4.86 -10.96
N GLN A 50 -5.83 -5.52 -9.88
CA GLN A 50 -4.50 -6.12 -9.77
C GLN A 50 -4.56 -7.61 -10.11
N PRO A 51 -3.52 -8.19 -10.73
CA PRO A 51 -3.40 -9.63 -10.84
C PRO A 51 -3.42 -10.28 -9.45
N GLY A 52 -4.17 -11.36 -9.31
CA GLY A 52 -4.21 -12.18 -8.11
C GLY A 52 -4.33 -13.65 -8.46
N ARG A 53 -4.10 -14.51 -7.48
CA ARG A 53 -4.14 -15.96 -7.65
C ARG A 53 -4.99 -16.57 -6.55
N LEU A 54 -6.00 -17.33 -6.94
CA LEU A 54 -6.78 -18.15 -6.02
C LEU A 54 -6.13 -19.53 -5.93
N VAL A 55 -5.96 -20.03 -4.70
CA VAL A 55 -5.49 -21.40 -4.44
C VAL A 55 -6.56 -22.19 -3.68
N PRO A 56 -6.59 -23.53 -3.78
CA PRO A 56 -7.55 -24.34 -3.02
C PRO A 56 -7.52 -24.10 -1.51
N ALA A 57 -6.35 -23.72 -0.97
CA ALA A 57 -6.19 -23.37 0.44
C ALA A 57 -7.03 -22.15 0.87
N ASP A 58 -7.32 -21.21 -0.03
CA ASP A 58 -8.14 -20.03 0.27
C ASP A 58 -9.60 -20.43 0.57
N TYR A 59 -10.05 -21.54 -0.02
CA TYR A 59 -11.40 -22.06 0.15
C TYR A 59 -11.50 -23.19 1.18
N ALA A 60 -10.37 -23.74 1.64
CA ALA A 60 -10.34 -24.86 2.59
C ALA A 60 -11.19 -24.64 3.87
N PRO A 61 -11.27 -23.43 4.47
CA PRO A 61 -12.14 -23.21 5.63
C PRO A 61 -13.64 -23.39 5.37
N PHE A 62 -14.08 -23.35 4.11
CA PHE A 62 -15.50 -23.37 3.73
C PHE A 62 -15.97 -24.73 3.23
N PHE A 63 -15.05 -25.64 2.90
CA PHE A 63 -15.38 -26.97 2.39
C PHE A 63 -14.86 -28.05 3.33
N PRO A 64 -15.72 -28.96 3.84
CA PRO A 64 -15.28 -30.11 4.62
C PRO A 64 -14.59 -31.13 3.70
N GLY A 65 -13.28 -31.00 3.50
CA GLY A 65 -12.50 -31.94 2.69
C GLY A 65 -11.11 -31.41 2.30
N THR A 66 -10.30 -32.26 1.68
CA THR A 66 -8.99 -31.89 1.13
C THR A 66 -9.07 -31.31 -0.28
N GLN A 67 -10.25 -31.34 -0.91
CA GLN A 67 -10.48 -30.90 -2.28
C GLN A 67 -11.62 -29.88 -2.34
N VAL A 68 -11.41 -28.84 -3.13
CA VAL A 68 -12.41 -27.81 -3.40
C VAL A 68 -13.10 -28.15 -4.73
N PRO A 69 -14.40 -28.47 -4.74
CA PRO A 69 -15.14 -28.75 -5.96
C PRO A 69 -14.99 -27.60 -6.99
N GLY A 70 -14.79 -27.94 -8.26
CA GLY A 70 -14.58 -26.94 -9.32
C GLY A 70 -13.19 -26.28 -9.34
N MET A 71 -12.29 -26.64 -8.43
CA MET A 71 -10.95 -26.06 -8.33
C MET A 71 -9.86 -27.14 -8.12
N THR A 72 -9.30 -27.63 -9.23
CA THR A 72 -8.25 -28.66 -9.22
C THR A 72 -6.83 -28.10 -9.19
N GLN A 73 -6.68 -26.84 -9.62
CA GLN A 73 -5.41 -26.13 -9.70
C GLN A 73 -5.60 -24.67 -9.31
N PRO A 74 -4.53 -23.96 -8.90
CA PRO A 74 -4.59 -22.52 -8.71
C PRO A 74 -5.09 -21.79 -9.96
N VAL A 75 -5.86 -20.74 -9.76
CA VAL A 75 -6.50 -19.97 -10.84
C VAL A 75 -6.02 -18.53 -10.80
N GLU A 76 -5.40 -18.08 -11.89
CA GLU A 76 -5.04 -16.68 -12.08
C GLU A 76 -6.30 -15.84 -12.31
N THR A 77 -6.44 -14.73 -11.61
CA THR A 77 -7.62 -13.88 -11.63
C THR A 77 -7.25 -12.41 -11.39
N LEU A 78 -8.26 -11.55 -11.27
CA LEU A 78 -8.10 -10.16 -10.89
C LEU A 78 -8.69 -9.93 -9.50
N VAL A 79 -7.97 -9.15 -8.69
CA VAL A 79 -8.37 -8.76 -7.34
C VAL A 79 -8.47 -7.24 -7.25
N THR A 80 -9.39 -6.80 -6.42
CA THR A 80 -9.56 -5.39 -6.04
C THR A 80 -9.62 -5.31 -4.52
N GLN A 81 -9.20 -4.19 -3.96
CA GLN A 81 -9.36 -3.94 -2.54
C GLN A 81 -10.80 -3.54 -2.23
N LEU A 82 -11.44 -4.22 -1.28
CA LEU A 82 -12.72 -3.79 -0.72
C LEU A 82 -12.47 -2.65 0.28
N LEU A 83 -13.16 -1.53 0.09
CA LEU A 83 -13.02 -0.34 0.93
C LEU A 83 -14.34 -0.03 1.63
N LEU A 84 -14.25 0.29 2.93
CA LEU A 84 -15.37 0.88 3.66
C LEU A 84 -15.32 2.40 3.50
N ALA A 85 -16.27 2.96 2.76
CA ALA A 85 -16.41 4.40 2.59
C ALA A 85 -17.55 4.93 3.48
N GLY A 86 -17.27 6.03 4.18
CA GLY A 86 -18.25 6.78 4.96
C GLY A 86 -18.37 8.23 4.47
N PRO A 87 -19.43 8.95 4.86
CA PRO A 87 -19.55 10.36 4.55
C PRO A 87 -18.36 11.12 5.13
N ALA A 88 -17.72 11.95 4.32
CA ALA A 88 -16.62 12.80 4.78
C ALA A 88 -17.16 13.82 5.80
N ALA A 89 -16.36 14.11 6.84
CA ALA A 89 -16.65 15.24 7.71
C ALA A 89 -16.68 16.52 6.85
N ALA A 90 -17.85 17.13 6.72
CA ALA A 90 -17.98 18.38 5.99
C ALA A 90 -17.05 19.41 6.64
N ARG A 91 -16.11 19.98 5.88
CA ARG A 91 -15.52 21.27 6.26
C ARG A 91 -16.70 22.24 6.30
N GLU A 92 -16.95 22.83 7.46
CA GLU A 92 -18.02 23.80 7.61
C GLU A 92 -17.84 24.92 6.60
N THR A 93 -18.62 24.88 5.54
CA THR A 93 -19.02 26.05 4.77
C THR A 93 -20.48 25.84 4.45
N VAL A 94 -21.30 25.93 5.51
CA VAL A 94 -22.75 25.94 5.40
C VAL A 94 -23.15 27.32 4.88
N LEU A 95 -23.20 27.47 3.55
CA LEU A 95 -24.07 28.48 2.94
C LEU A 95 -25.51 27.97 3.08
N GLY A 96 -26.34 28.81 3.68
CA GLY A 96 -27.56 28.43 4.37
C GLY A 96 -28.61 27.71 3.53
N THR A 97 -29.33 26.80 4.19
CA THR A 97 -30.59 26.24 3.70
C THR A 97 -31.67 26.51 4.75
N GLN A 98 -32.19 27.74 4.76
CA GLN A 98 -33.41 28.06 5.48
C GLN A 98 -34.61 27.68 4.60
N GLY A 99 -35.31 26.61 4.98
CA GLY A 99 -36.65 26.25 4.48
C GLY A 99 -37.35 25.30 5.47
N PRO A 100 -38.69 25.32 5.62
CA PRO A 100 -39.38 24.74 6.78
C PRO A 100 -39.49 23.21 6.83
N ALA A 101 -38.86 22.49 5.89
CA ALA A 101 -38.93 21.04 5.82
C ALA A 101 -37.70 20.46 5.12
N SER A 102 -36.64 20.18 5.86
CA SER A 102 -35.55 19.33 5.36
C SER A 102 -35.02 18.42 6.47
N PHE A 103 -35.77 17.35 6.75
CA PHE A 103 -35.17 16.16 7.35
C PHE A 103 -34.42 15.40 6.26
N ILE A 104 -33.16 15.77 6.05
CA ILE A 104 -32.22 14.92 5.33
C ILE A 104 -31.56 14.06 6.41
N PRO A 105 -31.76 12.73 6.44
CA PRO A 105 -30.99 11.88 7.35
C PRO A 105 -29.53 11.93 6.90
N ARG A 106 -28.76 12.83 7.52
CA ARG A 106 -27.32 12.92 7.31
C ARG A 106 -26.73 11.65 7.90
N ALA A 107 -26.24 10.75 7.04
CA ALA A 107 -25.34 9.70 7.51
C ALA A 107 -24.17 10.39 8.22
N LEU A 108 -23.97 10.09 9.49
CA LEU A 108 -22.88 10.69 10.27
C LEU A 108 -21.55 10.04 9.85
N PRO A 109 -20.45 10.83 9.80
CA PRO A 109 -19.12 10.28 9.57
C PRO A 109 -18.78 9.24 10.64
N LEU A 110 -18.01 8.23 10.27
CA LEU A 110 -17.44 7.28 11.23
C LEU A 110 -16.53 8.03 12.20
N THR A 111 -16.65 7.74 13.50
CA THR A 111 -15.76 8.32 14.51
C THR A 111 -14.38 7.68 14.41
N ASP A 112 -13.33 8.42 14.74
CA ASP A 112 -11.95 7.92 14.74
C ASP A 112 -11.81 6.64 15.59
N GLN A 113 -12.52 6.55 16.71
CA GLN A 113 -12.53 5.36 17.58
C GLN A 113 -13.19 4.14 16.89
N ALA A 114 -14.24 4.34 16.10
CA ALA A 114 -14.86 3.26 15.34
C ALA A 114 -13.92 2.78 14.23
N VAL A 115 -13.27 3.71 13.53
CA VAL A 115 -12.26 3.41 12.51
C VAL A 115 -11.09 2.61 13.09
N GLU A 116 -10.57 3.01 14.25
CA GLU A 116 -9.47 2.29 14.93
C GLU A 116 -9.87 0.87 15.34
N ARG A 117 -11.06 0.69 15.93
CA ARG A 117 -11.56 -0.64 16.33
C ARG A 117 -11.77 -1.55 15.13
N ILE A 118 -12.29 -1.02 14.03
CA ILE A 118 -12.46 -1.77 12.77
C ILE A 118 -11.09 -2.17 12.23
N ASN A 119 -10.12 -1.26 12.22
CA ASN A 119 -8.78 -1.53 11.72
C ASN A 119 -8.07 -2.62 12.54
N VAL A 120 -8.19 -2.59 13.87
CA VAL A 120 -7.66 -3.64 14.77
C VAL A 120 -8.32 -5.00 14.51
N ALA A 121 -9.63 -5.02 14.24
CA ALA A 121 -10.36 -6.27 13.98
C ALA A 121 -10.02 -6.92 12.63
N ILE A 122 -9.60 -6.13 11.64
CA ILE A 122 -9.24 -6.60 10.29
C ILE A 122 -7.76 -7.04 10.21
N GLY A 123 -6.96 -6.73 11.23
CA GLY A 123 -5.60 -7.26 11.42
C GLY A 123 -4.54 -6.52 10.59
N THR A 124 -4.45 -6.79 9.29
CA THR A 124 -3.45 -6.20 8.38
C THR A 124 -4.13 -5.38 7.30
N ALA A 125 -4.12 -4.06 7.46
CA ALA A 125 -4.55 -3.14 6.42
C ALA A 125 -3.40 -2.93 5.43
N GLU A 126 -3.61 -3.37 4.19
CA GLU A 126 -2.79 -2.95 3.06
C GLU A 126 -2.92 -1.42 2.89
N GLU A 127 -1.79 -0.74 2.64
CA GLU A 127 -1.74 0.71 2.53
C GLU A 127 -2.69 1.17 1.43
N ILE A 128 -3.76 1.88 1.80
CA ILE A 128 -4.76 2.37 0.87
C ILE A 128 -4.06 3.35 -0.08
N TYR A 129 -4.33 3.22 -1.40
CA TYR A 129 -3.78 4.11 -2.42
C TYR A 129 -3.80 5.59 -1.99
N PRO A 130 -2.66 6.31 -2.12
CA PRO A 130 -2.46 7.63 -1.49
C PRO A 130 -3.33 8.75 -2.09
N VAL A 131 -4.09 8.46 -3.15
CA VAL A 131 -4.97 9.43 -3.83
C VAL A 131 -6.30 9.65 -3.08
N LEU A 132 -6.66 8.76 -2.16
CA LEU A 132 -7.90 8.87 -1.39
C LEU A 132 -7.66 9.59 -0.05
N PRO A 133 -8.51 10.56 0.33
CA PRO A 133 -8.43 11.19 1.64
C PRO A 133 -8.72 10.14 2.73
N GLN A 134 -7.69 9.76 3.47
CA GLN A 134 -7.78 8.80 4.56
C GLN A 134 -8.25 9.46 5.87
N ALA A 135 -8.93 8.68 6.72
CA ALA A 135 -9.25 9.12 8.08
C ALA A 135 -7.97 9.44 8.84
N ARG A 136 -7.98 10.50 9.66
CA ARG A 136 -6.78 10.95 10.41
C ARG A 136 -6.22 9.85 11.33
N ALA A 137 -7.08 9.00 11.87
CA ALA A 137 -6.69 7.85 12.69
C ALA A 137 -5.83 6.81 11.93
N LEU A 138 -5.88 6.80 10.60
CA LEU A 138 -5.14 5.87 9.74
C LEU A 138 -3.98 6.54 9.00
N ALA A 139 -3.69 7.82 9.26
CA ALA A 139 -2.59 8.52 8.62
C ALA A 139 -1.25 7.82 8.93
N PRO A 140 -0.37 7.61 7.93
CA PRO A 140 0.91 6.95 8.14
C PRO A 140 1.71 7.67 9.22
N ARG A 141 2.16 6.92 10.24
CA ARG A 141 3.14 7.45 11.19
C ARG A 141 4.47 7.58 10.47
N LEU A 142 4.76 8.78 9.99
CA LEU A 142 6.05 9.07 9.37
C LEU A 142 7.18 8.66 10.33
N PRO A 143 8.19 7.90 9.86
CA PRO A 143 9.37 7.65 10.67
C PRO A 143 9.95 8.98 11.13
N ARG A 144 10.40 9.04 12.37
CA ARG A 144 11.06 10.24 12.89
C ARG A 144 12.15 10.65 11.89
N PRO A 145 12.22 11.93 11.49
CA PRO A 145 13.27 12.37 10.59
C PRO A 145 14.61 11.88 11.14
N PRO A 146 15.52 11.37 10.28
CA PRO A 146 16.83 10.93 10.72
C PRO A 146 17.43 12.05 11.56
N GLU A 147 18.01 11.67 12.71
CA GLU A 147 18.69 12.58 13.61
C GLU A 147 19.53 13.54 12.76
N SER A 148 19.32 14.85 12.95
CA SER A 148 20.07 15.88 12.24
C SER A 148 21.54 15.51 12.31
N LEU A 149 22.20 15.39 11.15
CA LEU A 149 23.64 15.21 10.98
C LEU A 149 24.37 16.39 11.63
N SER A 150 24.40 16.39 12.96
CA SER A 150 25.19 17.30 13.76
C SER A 150 26.61 16.80 13.58
N PRO A 151 27.52 17.60 12.98
CA PRO A 151 28.89 17.18 12.83
C PRO A 151 29.44 16.89 14.23
N SER A 152 29.78 15.63 14.48
CA SER A 152 30.38 15.27 15.77
C SER A 152 31.67 16.10 15.94
N PRO A 153 31.94 16.65 17.13
CA PRO A 153 33.16 17.43 17.37
C PRO A 153 34.43 16.65 17.00
N ALA A 154 34.38 15.32 17.11
CA ALA A 154 35.43 14.40 16.71
C ALA A 154 35.67 14.39 15.18
N ALA A 155 34.61 14.43 14.36
CA ALA A 155 34.75 14.49 12.90
C ALA A 155 35.36 15.83 12.45
N SER A 156 34.99 16.93 13.12
CA SER A 156 35.57 18.26 12.85
C SER A 156 37.06 18.34 13.21
N GLY A 157 37.47 17.70 14.31
CA GLY A 157 38.88 17.62 14.71
C GLY A 157 39.73 16.83 13.71
N LEU A 158 39.21 15.71 13.19
CA LEU A 158 39.91 14.88 12.21
C LEU A 158 40.17 15.64 10.90
N SER A 159 39.18 16.38 10.40
CA SER A 159 39.34 17.21 9.19
C SER A 159 40.38 18.31 9.37
N LEU A 160 40.42 18.94 10.55
CA LEU A 160 41.38 20.01 10.84
C LEU A 160 42.82 19.48 10.91
N LEU A 161 42.99 18.28 11.50
CA LEU A 161 44.28 17.59 11.54
C LEU A 161 44.75 17.15 10.14
N ALA A 162 43.83 16.67 9.30
CA ALA A 162 44.15 16.32 7.91
C ALA A 162 44.61 17.54 7.09
N ILE A 163 43.96 18.70 7.26
CA ILE A 163 44.36 19.95 6.59
C ILE A 163 45.74 20.40 7.08
N ALA A 164 46.02 20.35 8.39
CA ALA A 164 47.31 20.73 8.94
C ALA A 164 48.46 19.84 8.39
N LEU A 165 48.22 18.53 8.28
CA LEU A 165 49.18 17.59 7.70
C LEU A 165 49.49 17.92 6.23
N LEU A 166 48.47 18.26 5.44
CA LEU A 166 48.65 18.64 4.03
C LEU A 166 49.47 19.91 3.88
N ILE A 167 49.21 20.93 4.71
CA ILE A 167 49.99 22.17 4.74
C ILE A 167 51.45 21.87 5.10
N TRP A 168 51.66 21.02 6.12
CA TRP A 168 53.00 20.61 6.53
C TRP A 168 53.77 19.87 5.43
N MET A 169 53.11 18.96 4.72
CA MET A 169 53.69 18.27 3.56
C MET A 169 54.04 19.23 2.43
N ALA A 170 53.12 20.15 2.09
CA ALA A 170 53.37 21.16 1.06
C ALA A 170 54.58 22.03 1.44
N TRP A 171 54.69 22.41 2.71
CA TRP A 171 55.82 23.15 3.23
C TRP A 171 57.13 22.37 3.14
N LEU A 172 57.15 21.08 3.49
CA LEU A 172 58.32 20.22 3.34
C LEU A 172 58.77 20.09 1.88
N LEU A 173 57.83 19.97 0.95
CA LEU A 173 58.11 19.88 -0.49
C LEU A 173 58.66 21.18 -1.07
N LEU A 174 58.17 22.32 -0.57
CA LEU A 174 58.58 23.66 -1.02
C LEU A 174 59.84 24.15 -0.30
N ARG A 175 60.33 23.45 0.71
CA ARG A 175 61.56 23.84 1.41
C ARG A 175 62.75 23.57 0.49
N PRO A 176 63.45 24.61 -0.02
CA PRO A 176 64.67 24.39 -0.77
C PRO A 176 65.67 23.68 0.15
N LEU A 177 66.28 22.59 -0.34
CA LEU A 177 67.46 22.01 0.29
C LEU A 177 68.46 23.16 0.47
N SER A 178 68.69 23.58 1.71
CA SER A 178 69.80 24.46 2.02
C SER A 178 71.05 23.63 1.80
N ASP A 179 71.58 23.67 0.58
CA ASP A 179 72.84 23.06 0.17
C ASP A 179 73.97 23.78 0.95
N PRO A 180 74.59 23.14 1.95
CA PRO A 180 75.70 23.74 2.67
C PRO A 180 76.97 23.41 1.87
N GLY A 181 77.15 24.04 0.72
CA GLY A 181 78.22 23.62 -0.18
C GLY A 181 78.36 24.37 -1.48
N ARG A 182 78.39 25.71 -1.46
CA ARG A 182 78.85 26.48 -2.64
C ARG A 182 79.46 27.82 -2.31
N ASP A 183 80.43 27.82 -1.40
CA ASP A 183 81.48 28.84 -1.36
C ASP A 183 82.84 28.12 -1.43
N GLN A 184 83.31 27.89 -2.66
CA GLN A 184 84.72 27.84 -3.07
C GLN A 184 84.84 27.65 -4.59
#